data_AF-A0A1I2MVX8-F1
#
_entry.id   AF-A0A1I2MVX8-F1
#
_cell.length_a   1.000
_cell.length_b   1.000
_cell.length_c   1.000
_cell.angle_alpha   90.00
_cell.angle_beta   90.00
_cell.angle_gamma   90.00
#
_symmetry.space_group_name_H-M   'P 1'
#
loop_
_entity.id
_entity.type
_entity.pdbx_description
1 polymer ?
#
loop_
_entity_poly.entity_id
_entity_poly.type
_entity_poly.pdbx_seq_one_letter_code
_entity_poly.pdbx_strand_id
1 'polypeptide(L)'
;MLFNSAEFIFAFFPITLFGFFWLAGRFGNEVAILWLVIASLFFYGWWDPSYHLIILMSMPCNYFLGRQIYQQQSKLLLIIGIVGNLAVLGYFKYVNFLVINVALLSGSDWSIEKLYYRWQFHFLLSRK
;
A
#
# COMPACT_ATOMS: atom_id res chain seq x y z
N MET A 1 -1.41 3.95 -12.44
CA MET A 1 -1.63 5.28 -13.03
C MET A 1 -1.17 6.32 -12.02
N LEU A 2 -0.57 7.43 -12.42
CA LEU A 2 -0.11 8.47 -11.48
C LEU A 2 -1.23 9.49 -11.22
N PHE A 3 -1.30 10.04 -10.01
CA PHE A 3 -2.29 11.08 -9.67
C PHE A 3 -2.20 12.32 -10.58
N ASN A 4 -1.00 12.67 -11.03
CA ASN A 4 -0.77 13.82 -11.92
C ASN A 4 -0.89 13.46 -13.41
N SER A 5 -1.30 12.24 -13.77
CA SER A 5 -1.46 11.84 -15.16
C SER A 5 -2.77 12.34 -15.75
N ALA A 6 -2.78 12.64 -17.05
CA ALA A 6 -3.99 13.03 -17.77
C ALA A 6 -5.06 11.92 -17.70
N GLU A 7 -4.65 10.66 -17.76
CA GLU A 7 -5.52 9.49 -17.58
C GLU A 7 -6.28 9.53 -16.24
N PHE A 8 -5.59 9.91 -15.16
CA PHE A 8 -6.23 10.01 -13.84
C PHE A 8 -7.27 11.12 -13.82
N ILE A 9 -6.89 12.32 -14.27
CA ILE A 9 -7.71 13.53 -14.18
C ILE A 9 -8.93 13.44 -15.10
N PHE A 10 -8.75 12.99 -16.34
CA PHE A 10 -9.80 13.06 -17.36
C PHE A 10 -10.59 11.77 -17.56
N ALA A 11 -10.08 10.61 -17.15
CA ALA A 11 -10.80 9.35 -17.27
C ALA A 11 -11.17 8.79 -15.89
N PHE A 12 -10.17 8.39 -15.09
CA PHE A 12 -10.43 7.65 -13.87
C PHE A 12 -11.23 8.44 -12.83
N PHE A 13 -10.86 9.70 -12.57
CA PHE A 13 -11.52 10.55 -11.59
C PHE A 13 -13.00 10.83 -11.92
N PRO A 14 -13.36 11.30 -13.13
CA PRO A 14 -14.76 11.55 -13.48
C PRO A 14 -15.58 10.25 -13.51
N ILE A 15 -15.02 9.12 -13.99
CA ILE A 15 -15.70 7.82 -13.94
C ILE A 15 -15.97 7.40 -12.50
N THR A 16 -14.98 7.55 -11.61
CA THR A 16 -15.12 7.19 -10.19
C THR A 16 -16.16 8.05 -9.50
N LEU A 17 -16.15 9.37 -9.72
CA LEU A 17 -17.14 10.30 -9.16
C LEU A 17 -18.55 10.02 -9.68
N PHE A 18 -18.68 9.82 -10.99
CA PHE A 18 -19.97 9.50 -11.60
C PHE A 18 -20.54 8.20 -11.01
N GLY A 19 -19.72 7.15 -10.93
CA GLY A 19 -20.11 5.89 -10.30
C GLY A 19 -20.54 6.07 -8.85
N PHE A 20 -19.84 6.90 -8.07
CA PHE A 20 -20.19 7.19 -6.68
C PHE A 20 -21.58 7.83 -6.57
N PHE A 21 -21.83 8.95 -7.27
CA PHE A 21 -23.12 9.64 -7.18
C PHE A 21 -24.27 8.81 -7.73
N TRP A 22 -24.03 8.08 -8.82
CA TRP A 22 -25.04 7.20 -9.42
C TRP A 22 -25.42 6.04 -8.49
N LEU A 23 -24.43 5.35 -7.90
CA LEU A 23 -24.68 4.26 -6.97
C LEU A 23 -25.30 4.75 -5.66
N ALA A 24 -24.86 5.90 -5.14
CA ALA A 24 -25.43 6.49 -3.93
C ALA A 24 -26.92 6.81 -4.12
N GLY A 25 -27.29 7.39 -5.26
CA GLY A 25 -28.68 7.72 -5.58
C GLY A 25 -29.58 6.49 -5.85
N ARG A 26 -29.01 5.38 -6.32
CA ARG A 26 -29.78 4.19 -6.74
C ARG A 26 -29.86 3.09 -5.67
N PHE A 27 -28.77 2.86 -4.96
CA PHE A 27 -28.58 1.71 -4.07
C PHE A 27 -28.15 2.11 -2.64
N GLY A 28 -28.00 3.40 -2.38
CA GLY A 28 -27.62 3.94 -1.07
C GLY A 28 -26.10 4.04 -0.85
N ASN A 29 -25.75 4.62 0.30
CA ASN A 29 -24.36 5.02 0.58
C ASN A 29 -23.40 3.83 0.74
N GLU A 30 -23.87 2.69 1.26
CA GLU A 30 -23.05 1.48 1.46
C GLU A 30 -22.42 1.00 0.14
N VAL A 31 -23.24 0.92 -0.92
CA VAL A 31 -22.78 0.47 -2.25
C VAL A 31 -21.86 1.51 -2.90
N ALA A 32 -22.12 2.79 -2.68
CA ALA A 32 -21.26 3.86 -3.17
C ALA A 32 -19.87 3.85 -2.49
N ILE A 33 -19.82 3.56 -1.18
CA ILE A 33 -18.57 3.39 -0.45
C ILE A 33 -17.81 2.17 -0.97
N LEU A 34 -18.49 1.04 -1.20
CA LEU A 34 -17.87 -0.14 -1.79
C LEU A 34 -17.24 0.15 -3.16
N TRP A 35 -17.93 0.93 -3.99
CA TRP A 35 -17.39 1.41 -5.26
C TRP A 35 -16.10 2.23 -5.09
N LEU A 36 -16.07 3.16 -4.13
CA LEU A 36 -14.87 3.94 -3.83
C LEU A 36 -13.71 3.04 -3.36
N VAL A 37 -13.99 2.01 -2.56
CA VAL A 37 -12.97 1.03 -2.12
C VAL A 37 -12.41 0.27 -3.32
N ILE A 38 -13.27 -0.25 -4.20
CA ILE A 38 -12.85 -0.99 -5.40
C ILE A 38 -12.06 -0.08 -6.34
N ALA A 39 -12.54 1.13 -6.60
CA ALA A 39 -11.85 2.10 -7.45
C ALA A 39 -10.47 2.45 -6.87
N SER A 40 -10.37 2.64 -5.55
CA SER A 40 -9.10 2.92 -4.87
C SER A 40 -8.13 1.75 -4.99
N LEU A 41 -8.60 0.51 -4.78
CA LEU A 41 -7.78 -0.69 -4.92
C LEU A 41 -7.30 -0.88 -6.36
N PHE A 42 -8.15 -0.60 -7.35
CA PHE A 42 -7.78 -0.63 -8.76
C PHE A 42 -6.73 0.42 -9.11
N PHE A 43 -6.94 1.66 -8.65
CA PHE A 43 -6.02 2.76 -8.88
C PHE A 43 -4.62 2.47 -8.34
N TYR A 44 -4.56 2.04 -7.09
CA TYR A 44 -3.32 1.61 -6.46
C TYR A 44 -2.75 0.43 -7.26
N GLY A 45 -3.56 -0.61 -7.50
CA GLY A 45 -3.20 -1.87 -8.16
C GLY A 45 -2.63 -1.78 -9.57
N TRP A 46 -2.87 -0.66 -10.26
CA TRP A 46 -2.60 -0.49 -11.68
C TRP A 46 -1.16 -0.76 -12.12
N TRP A 47 -0.17 -0.52 -11.26
CA TRP A 47 1.23 -0.45 -11.70
C TRP A 47 2.08 -1.68 -11.35
N ASP A 48 1.86 -2.29 -10.18
CA ASP A 48 2.51 -3.55 -9.79
C ASP A 48 1.68 -4.27 -8.72
N PRO A 49 0.98 -5.37 -9.07
CA PRO A 49 0.12 -6.11 -8.13
C PRO A 49 0.85 -6.69 -6.91
N SER A 50 2.17 -6.88 -6.99
CA SER A 50 2.95 -7.58 -5.97
C SER A 50 3.00 -6.80 -4.64
N TYR A 51 3.12 -5.47 -4.73
CA TYR A 51 3.12 -4.59 -3.55
C TYR A 51 1.70 -4.33 -3.01
N HIS A 52 0.66 -4.61 -3.81
CA HIS A 52 -0.73 -4.39 -3.41
C HIS A 52 -1.23 -5.37 -2.39
N LEU A 53 -0.67 -6.59 -2.38
CA LEU A 53 -1.04 -7.60 -1.40
C LEU A 53 -0.77 -7.13 0.03
N ILE A 54 0.28 -6.32 0.24
CA ILE A 54 0.63 -5.76 1.55
C ILE A 54 -0.42 -4.73 2.00
N ILE A 55 -0.87 -3.86 1.09
CA ILE A 55 -1.91 -2.87 1.39
C ILE A 55 -3.25 -3.58 1.64
N LEU A 56 -3.60 -4.56 0.81
CA LEU A 56 -4.80 -5.37 0.94
C LEU A 56 -4.87 -6.17 2.24
N MET A 57 -3.73 -6.66 2.74
CA MET A 57 -3.67 -7.35 4.03
C MET A 57 -3.61 -6.37 5.20
N SER A 58 -2.86 -5.27 5.08
CA SER A 58 -2.69 -4.31 6.18
C SER A 58 -3.93 -3.47 6.46
N MET A 59 -4.75 -3.15 5.44
CA MET A 59 -6.00 -2.41 5.61
C MET A 59 -7.01 -3.10 6.56
N PRO A 60 -7.44 -4.35 6.34
CA PRO A 60 -8.37 -5.04 7.23
C PRO A 60 -7.74 -5.29 8.60
N CYS A 61 -6.46 -5.67 8.68
CA CYS A 61 -5.76 -5.81 9.96
C CYS A 61 -5.82 -4.52 10.79
N ASN A 62 -5.49 -3.37 10.18
CA ASN A 62 -5.55 -2.07 10.84
C ASN A 62 -6.98 -1.67 11.19
N TYR A 63 -7.96 -1.98 10.34
CA TYR A 63 -9.36 -1.72 10.62
C TYR A 63 -9.85 -2.48 11.87
N PHE A 64 -9.59 -3.78 11.95
CA PHE A 64 -9.98 -4.59 13.11
C PHE A 64 -9.24 -4.17 14.38
N LEU A 65 -7.94 -3.89 14.27
CA LEU A 65 -7.13 -3.42 15.39
C LEU A 65 -7.60 -2.05 15.88
N GLY A 66 -7.90 -1.12 14.98
CA GLY A 66 -8.49 0.19 15.31
C GLY A 66 -9.86 0.06 15.98
N ARG A 67 -10.71 -0.84 15.51
CA ARG A 67 -12.01 -1.14 16.13
C ARG A 67 -11.86 -1.68 17.56
N GLN A 68 -10.91 -2.61 17.78
CA GLN A 68 -10.64 -3.13 19.12
C GLN A 68 -10.04 -2.07 20.05
N ILE A 69 -9.16 -1.20 19.54
CA ILE A 69 -8.64 -0.05 20.28
C ILE A 69 -9.78 0.88 20.68
N TYR A 70 -10.72 1.18 19.78
CA TYR A 70 -11.86 2.03 20.09
C TYR A 70 -12.75 1.44 21.21
N GLN A 71 -12.98 0.13 21.18
CA GLN A 71 -13.81 -0.56 22.18
C GLN A 71 -13.13 -0.71 23.54
N GLN A 72 -11.84 -1.03 23.57
CA GLN A 72 -11.12 -1.36 24.81
C GLN A 72 -10.26 -0.20 25.34
N GLN A 73 -10.07 0.87 24.56
CA GLN A 73 -9.19 2.00 24.86
C GLN A 73 -7.77 1.55 25.27
N SER A 74 -7.32 0.42 24.71
CA SER A 74 -6.07 -0.24 25.13
C SER A 74 -4.85 0.41 24.50
N LYS A 75 -4.00 1.01 25.35
CA LYS A 75 -2.70 1.57 24.95
C LYS A 75 -1.77 0.49 24.39
N LEU A 76 -1.87 -0.74 24.88
CA LEU A 76 -1.03 -1.85 24.39
C LEU A 76 -1.35 -2.17 22.93
N LEU A 77 -2.63 -2.27 22.58
CA LEU A 77 -3.05 -2.52 21.19
C LEU A 77 -2.62 -1.39 20.26
N LEU A 78 -2.68 -0.14 20.72
CA LEU A 78 -2.17 1.01 19.98
C LEU A 78 -0.66 0.90 19.71
N ILE A 79 0.14 0.58 20.74
CA ILE A 79 1.59 0.40 20.60
C ILE A 79 1.89 -0.75 19.63
N ILE A 80 1.23 -1.89 19.78
CA ILE A 80 1.40 -3.05 18.87
C ILE A 80 1.07 -2.65 17.43
N GLY A 81 -0.04 -1.93 17.22
CA GLY A 81 -0.43 -1.44 15.90
C GLY A 81 0.62 -0.52 15.27
N ILE A 82 1.11 0.46 16.03
CA ILE A 82 2.13 1.40 15.56
C ILE A 82 3.42 0.67 15.22
N VAL A 83 3.92 -0.18 16.13
CA VAL A 83 5.15 -0.95 15.94
C VAL A 83 5.02 -1.88 14.73
N GLY A 84 3.89 -2.58 14.58
CA GLY A 84 3.64 -3.45 13.43
C GLY A 84 3.66 -2.71 12.09
N ASN A 85 2.97 -1.57 11.99
CA ASN A 85 2.97 -0.77 10.77
C ASN A 85 4.36 -0.20 10.45
N LEU A 86 5.08 0.30 11.47
CA LEU A 86 6.45 0.79 11.29
C LEU A 86 7.42 -0.33 10.90
N ALA A 87 7.25 -1.54 11.43
CA ALA A 87 8.07 -2.69 11.06
C ALA A 87 7.85 -3.08 9.58
N VAL A 88 6.60 -3.12 9.11
CA VAL A 88 6.29 -3.38 7.69
C VAL A 88 6.88 -2.28 6.80
N LEU A 89 6.71 -1.00 7.18
CA LEU A 89 7.28 0.12 6.43
C LEU A 89 8.81 0.08 6.42
N GLY A 90 9.42 -0.19 7.57
CA GLY A 90 10.86 -0.39 7.75
C GLY A 90 11.40 -1.49 6.83
N TYR A 91 10.70 -2.64 6.81
CA TYR A 91 11.06 -3.77 5.99
C TYR A 91 11.06 -3.42 4.50
N PHE A 92 9.93 -2.94 3.98
CA PHE A 92 9.77 -2.71 2.55
C PHE A 92 10.53 -1.49 2.03
N LYS A 93 10.71 -0.45 2.85
CA LYS A 93 11.32 0.81 2.41
C LYS A 93 12.81 0.90 2.72
N TYR A 94 13.28 0.30 3.81
CA TYR A 94 14.60 0.60 4.36
C TYR A 94 15.53 -0.61 4.58
N VAL A 95 15.08 -1.85 4.41
CA VAL A 95 15.95 -3.04 4.59
C VAL A 95 17.16 -2.99 3.67
N ASN A 96 16.98 -2.66 2.40
CA ASN A 96 18.10 -2.58 1.47
C ASN A 96 19.11 -1.50 1.88
N PHE A 97 18.62 -0.34 2.33
CA PHE A 97 19.49 0.72 2.85
C PHE A 97 20.30 0.23 4.07
N LEU A 98 19.66 -0.45 5.02
CA LEU A 98 20.32 -0.99 6.20
C LEU A 98 21.37 -2.04 5.85
N VAL A 99 21.01 -3.01 4.99
CA VAL A 99 21.92 -4.10 4.59
C VAL A 99 23.15 -3.55 3.87
N ILE A 100 22.99 -2.57 2.98
CA ILE A 100 24.11 -1.93 2.27
C ILE A 100 25.05 -1.21 3.25
N ASN A 101 24.52 -0.43 4.19
CA ASN A 101 25.36 0.32 5.15
C ASN A 101 26.10 -0.62 6.11
N VAL A 102 25.45 -1.70 6.57
CA VAL A 102 26.09 -2.69 7.45
C VAL A 102 27.22 -3.41 6.72
N ALA A 103 27.04 -3.79 5.45
CA ALA A 103 28.10 -4.42 4.66
C ALA A 103 29.28 -3.46 4.41
N LEU A 104 28.99 -2.20 4.09
CA LEU A 104 30.01 -1.15 3.90
C LEU A 104 30.85 -0.95 5.18
N LEU A 105 30.21 -0.90 6.36
CA LEU A 105 30.88 -0.70 7.64
C LEU A 105 31.67 -1.93 8.13
N SER A 106 31.21 -3.14 7.79
CA SER A 106 31.86 -4.39 8.20
C SER A 106 32.99 -4.82 7.26
N GLY A 107 33.26 -4.05 6.19
CA GLY A 107 34.33 -4.35 5.22
C GLY A 107 34.14 -5.69 4.52
N SER A 108 32.91 -6.20 4.49
CA SER A 108 32.61 -7.53 3.98
C SER A 108 32.05 -7.43 2.56
N ASP A 109 32.67 -8.16 1.63
CA ASP A 109 32.20 -8.35 0.25
C ASP A 109 30.96 -9.26 0.23
N TRP A 110 29.88 -8.84 0.90
CA TRP A 110 28.59 -9.41 0.62
C TRP A 110 28.33 -9.10 -0.84
N SER A 111 28.19 -10.13 -1.67
CA SER A 111 27.70 -10.02 -3.04
C SER A 111 26.22 -9.61 -3.01
N ILE A 112 25.96 -8.38 -2.54
CA ILE A 112 24.64 -7.76 -2.32
C ILE A 112 23.88 -7.61 -3.63
N GLU A 113 24.57 -7.67 -4.78
CA GLU A 113 23.95 -7.75 -6.09
C GLU A 113 22.87 -8.85 -6.18
N LYS A 114 23.02 -10.00 -5.49
CA LYS A 114 22.00 -11.05 -5.55
C LYS A 114 20.72 -10.76 -4.77
N LEU A 115 20.77 -9.93 -3.73
CA LEU A 115 19.56 -9.49 -3.01
C LEU A 115 18.90 -8.28 -3.71
N TYR A 116 19.71 -7.45 -4.35
CA TYR A 116 19.30 -6.29 -5.14
C TYR A 116 18.32 -6.66 -6.27
N TYR A 117 18.61 -7.73 -7.02
CA TYR A 117 17.83 -8.05 -8.22
C TYR A 117 16.48 -8.75 -7.96
N ARG A 118 16.32 -9.55 -6.88
CA ARG A 118 15.09 -10.36 -6.73
C ARG A 118 13.82 -9.54 -6.44
N TRP A 119 13.94 -8.41 -5.76
CA TRP A 119 12.80 -7.56 -5.41
C TRP A 119 12.62 -6.35 -6.32
N GLN A 120 13.66 -5.93 -7.07
CA GLN A 120 13.63 -4.72 -7.88
C GLN A 120 13.47 -4.97 -9.40
N PHE A 121 13.74 -6.19 -9.92
CA PHE A 121 13.62 -6.47 -11.36
C PHE A 121 12.20 -6.43 -11.92
N HIS A 122 11.17 -6.68 -11.09
CA HIS A 122 9.78 -6.51 -11.53
C HIS A 122 9.44 -5.01 -11.76
N PHE A 123 10.09 -4.11 -11.01
CA PHE A 123 9.83 -2.67 -11.03
C PHE A 123 10.53 -1.93 -12.19
N LEU A 124 11.68 -2.41 -12.67
CA LEU A 124 12.48 -1.73 -13.71
C LEU A 124 12.21 -2.20 -15.14
N LEU A 125 11.69 -3.41 -15.37
CA LEU A 125 11.32 -3.90 -16.71
C LEU A 125 9.93 -3.43 -17.19
N SER A 126 9.09 -2.90 -16.29
CA SER A 126 7.79 -2.29 -16.63
C SER A 126 7.88 -0.79 -16.98
N ARG A 127 9.08 -0.18 -16.86
CA ARG A 127 9.37 1.21 -17.25
C ARG A 127 10.16 1.33 -18.56
N LYS A 128 9.94 0.43 -19.50
CA LYS A 128 10.28 0.65 -20.91
C LYS A 128 9.06 0.41 -21.77
#